data_AF-A0A7S2U1D9-F1
#
_entry.id   AF-A0A7S2U1D9-F1
#
_cell.length_a   1.000
_cell.length_b   1.000
_cell.length_c   1.000
_cell.angle_alpha   90.00
_cell.angle_beta   90.00
_cell.angle_gamma   90.00
#
_symmetry.space_group_name_H-M   'P 1'
#
loop_
_entity.id
_entity.type
_entity.pdbx_description
1 polymer ?
#
loop_
_entity_poly.entity_id
_entity_poly.type
_entity_poly.pdbx_seq_one_letter_code
_entity_poly.pdbx_strand_id
1 'polypeptide(L)'
;KMSGESEDVASAHIPGGPSPGTEAKEKKPDEIANEFKEEGNKLLKGRQLEAAIESYTKGIEACDIPHIRGPILGNRSQAYRRVGKLDAALADAEEAMRIYPTYARGHVRK
;
A
#
# COMPACT_ATOMS: atom_id res chain seq x y z
N LYS A 1 23.91 38.71 56.27
CA LYS A 1 24.13 40.01 55.61
C LYS A 1 23.77 39.84 54.14
N MET A 2 22.98 40.77 53.61
CA MET A 2 22.46 40.86 52.24
C MET A 2 23.50 40.61 51.15
N SER A 3 23.08 40.16 49.95
CA SER A 3 22.94 40.99 48.73
C SER A 3 22.79 40.15 47.43
N GLY A 4 22.02 40.67 46.46
CA GLY A 4 21.90 40.21 45.06
C GLY A 4 20.67 39.32 44.80
N GLU A 5 19.56 39.77 44.17
CA GLU A 5 19.37 40.11 42.72
C GLU A 5 19.44 38.80 41.88
N SER A 6 18.50 38.37 41.03
CA SER A 6 17.39 38.95 40.26
C SER A 6 16.61 37.76 39.61
N GLU A 7 15.58 38.06 38.80
CA GLU A 7 14.97 37.16 37.79
C GLU A 7 14.05 36.05 38.35
N ASP A 8 12.96 35.62 37.74
CA ASP A 8 12.07 36.09 36.67
C ASP A 8 10.86 35.11 36.71
N VAL A 9 9.73 35.54 36.17
CA VAL A 9 8.57 34.75 35.69
C VAL A 9 7.95 33.61 36.50
N ALA A 10 6.72 33.94 36.88
CA ALA A 10 5.52 33.11 37.00
C ALA A 10 5.47 31.73 36.30
N SER A 11 4.71 30.89 36.99
CA SER A 11 3.83 29.83 36.47
C SER A 11 4.45 28.45 36.26
N ALA A 12 4.10 27.60 37.20
CA ALA A 12 4.23 26.16 37.13
C ALA A 12 3.53 25.61 35.87
N HIS A 13 4.30 25.04 34.97
CA HIS A 13 3.85 23.87 34.23
C HIS A 13 5.01 22.91 34.08
N ILE A 14 4.84 21.74 34.68
CA ILE A 14 5.73 20.59 34.61
C ILE A 14 5.90 20.24 33.12
N PRO A 15 7.12 20.26 32.54
CA PRO A 15 7.33 19.69 31.24
C PRO A 15 7.27 18.18 31.40
N GLY A 16 6.19 17.57 30.93
CA GLY A 16 6.15 16.13 30.73
C GLY A 16 7.27 15.74 29.77
N GLY A 17 8.35 15.19 30.32
CA GLY A 17 9.22 14.24 29.62
C GLY A 17 9.15 12.89 30.34
N PRO A 18 9.49 11.75 29.69
CA PRO A 18 10.24 11.66 28.44
C PRO A 18 9.68 10.67 27.39
N SER A 19 10.30 10.75 26.20
CA SER A 19 10.67 9.63 25.32
C SER A 19 9.84 9.30 24.06
N PRO A 20 10.51 8.78 23.01
CA PRO A 20 10.14 8.92 21.61
C PRO A 20 9.32 7.74 21.10
N GLY A 21 8.25 8.02 20.35
CA GLY A 21 7.39 7.01 19.72
C GLY A 21 7.28 7.23 18.23
N THR A 22 8.08 6.49 17.46
CA THR A 22 7.78 6.11 16.08
C THR A 22 6.46 5.33 16.03
N GLU A 23 5.33 5.89 15.56
CA GLU A 23 4.13 5.06 15.39
C GLU A 23 3.10 5.62 14.38
N ALA A 24 2.82 4.78 13.36
CA ALA A 24 1.67 4.68 12.47
C ALA A 24 1.01 5.98 11.93
N LYS A 25 1.44 6.42 10.74
CA LYS A 25 0.63 7.31 9.89
C LYS A 25 -0.62 6.56 9.39
N GLU A 26 -1.80 7.13 9.57
CA GLU A 26 -3.07 6.68 8.95
C GLU A 26 -2.95 6.72 7.41
N LYS A 27 -2.45 5.66 6.80
CA LYS A 27 -2.37 5.53 5.33
C LYS A 27 -3.77 5.24 4.79
N LYS A 28 -4.18 5.97 3.76
CA LYS A 28 -5.45 5.72 3.09
C LYS A 28 -5.43 4.31 2.44
N PRO A 29 -6.58 3.63 2.34
CA PRO A 29 -6.66 2.30 1.73
C PRO A 29 -6.10 2.27 0.29
N ASP A 30 -6.21 3.38 -0.46
CA ASP A 30 -5.60 3.52 -1.78
C ASP A 30 -4.06 3.46 -1.79
N GLU A 31 -3.40 4.04 -0.79
CA GLU A 31 -1.94 3.99 -0.66
C GLU A 31 -1.47 2.59 -0.26
N ILE A 32 -2.19 1.95 0.68
CA ILE A 32 -1.89 0.58 1.14
C ILE A 32 -1.99 -0.40 -0.04
N ALA A 33 -3.04 -0.30 -0.85
CA ALA A 33 -3.20 -1.13 -2.04
C ALA A 33 -2.10 -0.91 -3.07
N ASN A 34 -1.64 0.34 -3.26
CA ASN A 34 -0.52 0.65 -4.13
C ASN A 34 0.80 0.10 -3.60
N GLU A 35 1.03 0.15 -2.29
CA GLU A 35 2.23 -0.40 -1.65
C GLU A 35 2.32 -1.92 -1.89
N PHE A 36 1.22 -2.64 -1.66
CA PHE A 36 1.13 -4.07 -1.94
C PHE A 36 1.31 -4.41 -3.43
N LYS A 37 0.81 -3.56 -4.33
CA LYS A 37 1.04 -3.69 -5.78
C LYS A 37 2.53 -3.57 -6.11
N GLU A 38 3.22 -2.59 -5.55
CA GLU A 38 4.65 -2.39 -5.76
C GLU A 38 5.47 -3.54 -5.18
N GLU A 39 5.08 -4.03 -4.00
CA GLU A 39 5.70 -5.19 -3.35
C GLU A 39 5.52 -6.46 -4.17
N GLY A 40 4.31 -6.73 -4.67
CA GLY A 40 4.06 -7.83 -5.59
C GLY A 40 4.92 -7.73 -6.86
N ASN A 41 5.14 -6.52 -7.39
CA ASN A 41 6.03 -6.32 -8.55
C ASN A 41 7.49 -6.64 -8.22
N LYS A 42 7.98 -6.30 -7.03
CA LYS A 42 9.33 -6.68 -6.57
C LYS A 42 9.46 -8.19 -6.44
N LEU A 43 8.46 -8.86 -5.86
CA LEU A 43 8.42 -10.31 -5.72
C LEU A 43 8.36 -11.02 -7.09
N LEU A 44 7.56 -10.50 -8.03
CA LEU A 44 7.52 -10.97 -9.42
C LEU A 44 8.89 -10.89 -10.11
N LYS A 45 9.65 -9.81 -9.87
CA LYS A 45 11.03 -9.67 -10.39
C LYS A 45 11.99 -10.65 -9.71
N GLY A 46 11.80 -10.89 -8.42
CA GLY A 46 12.55 -11.88 -7.64
C GLY A 46 12.19 -13.34 -7.91
N ARG A 47 11.35 -13.63 -8.92
CA ARG A 47 10.78 -14.98 -9.21
C ARG A 47 9.95 -15.58 -8.07
N GLN A 48 9.58 -14.80 -7.06
CA GLN A 48 8.70 -15.20 -5.98
C GLN A 48 7.24 -14.97 -6.38
N LEU A 49 6.76 -15.82 -7.28
CA LEU A 49 5.45 -15.63 -7.91
C LEU A 49 4.29 -15.84 -6.93
N GLU A 50 4.38 -16.83 -6.05
CA GLU A 50 3.35 -17.14 -5.05
C GLU A 50 3.22 -16.03 -4.01
N ALA A 51 4.35 -15.55 -3.47
CA ALA A 51 4.35 -14.41 -2.57
C ALA A 51 3.80 -13.14 -3.25
N ALA A 52 4.11 -12.93 -4.54
CA ALA A 52 3.55 -11.80 -5.29
C ALA A 52 2.01 -11.87 -5.35
N ILE A 53 1.45 -13.06 -5.59
CA ILE A 53 0.00 -13.28 -5.62
C ILE A 53 -0.65 -12.93 -4.28
N GLU A 54 -0.03 -13.33 -3.16
CA GLU A 54 -0.51 -12.95 -1.83
C GLU A 54 -0.47 -11.44 -1.60
N SER A 55 0.64 -10.77 -1.96
CA SER A 55 0.73 -9.31 -1.83
C SER A 55 -0.36 -8.61 -2.64
N TYR A 56 -0.57 -9.01 -3.91
CA TYR A 56 -1.65 -8.44 -4.71
C TYR A 56 -3.02 -8.68 -4.10
N THR A 57 -3.26 -9.86 -3.51
CA THR A 57 -4.53 -10.18 -2.85
C THR A 57 -4.78 -9.25 -1.66
N LYS A 58 -3.77 -9.05 -0.80
CA LYS A 58 -3.85 -8.06 0.30
C LYS A 58 -4.13 -6.65 -0.20
N GLY A 59 -3.54 -6.26 -1.34
CA GLY A 59 -3.83 -4.96 -1.95
C GLY A 59 -5.26 -4.82 -2.46
N ILE A 60 -5.85 -5.89 -3.00
CA ILE A 60 -7.25 -5.94 -3.45
C ILE A 60 -8.23 -5.90 -2.26
N GLU A 61 -7.88 -6.57 -1.17
CA GLU A 61 -8.68 -6.57 0.07
C GLU A 61 -8.60 -5.24 0.82
N ALA A 62 -7.43 -4.58 0.78
CA ALA A 62 -7.23 -3.29 1.43
C ALA A 62 -8.04 -2.15 0.78
N CYS A 63 -8.41 -2.28 -0.50
CA CYS A 63 -9.08 -1.22 -1.23
C CYS A 63 -10.08 -1.77 -2.24
N ASP A 64 -11.35 -1.38 -2.12
CA ASP A 64 -12.41 -1.82 -3.05
C ASP A 64 -12.51 -0.96 -4.32
N ILE A 65 -11.61 0.01 -4.50
CA ILE A 65 -11.71 1.01 -5.57
C ILE A 65 -11.34 0.40 -6.93
N PRO A 66 -12.24 0.41 -7.94
CA PRO A 66 -12.02 -0.30 -9.20
C PRO A 66 -10.77 0.14 -9.99
N HIS A 67 -10.48 1.44 -10.03
CA HIS A 67 -9.31 1.96 -10.77
C HIS A 67 -7.97 1.61 -10.12
N ILE A 68 -7.97 1.18 -8.85
CA ILE A 68 -6.78 0.68 -8.13
C ILE A 68 -6.72 -0.85 -8.24
N ARG A 69 -7.86 -1.54 -8.02
CA ARG A 69 -7.96 -2.99 -8.12
C ARG A 69 -7.67 -3.52 -9.51
N GLY A 70 -8.15 -2.87 -10.57
CA GLY A 70 -7.96 -3.32 -11.95
C GLY A 70 -6.48 -3.57 -12.31
N PRO A 71 -5.57 -2.60 -12.09
CA PRO A 71 -4.13 -2.80 -12.24
C PRO A 71 -3.53 -3.92 -11.37
N ILE A 72 -4.01 -4.08 -10.14
CA ILE A 72 -3.52 -5.11 -9.22
C ILE A 72 -3.92 -6.52 -9.71
N LEU A 73 -5.18 -6.70 -10.11
CA LEU A 73 -5.69 -7.93 -10.72
C LEU A 73 -4.94 -8.28 -12.01
N GLY A 74 -4.65 -7.29 -12.87
CA GLY A 74 -3.84 -7.50 -14.06
C GLY A 74 -2.42 -8.00 -13.75
N ASN A 75 -1.79 -7.50 -12.68
CA ASN A 75 -0.48 -7.97 -12.24
C ASN A 75 -0.55 -9.36 -11.58
N ARG A 76 -1.61 -9.63 -10.79
CA ARG A 76 -1.87 -10.95 -10.20
C ARG A 76 -2.12 -12.00 -11.27
N SER A 77 -2.86 -11.66 -12.32
CA SER A 77 -3.04 -12.48 -13.52
C SER A 77 -1.71 -12.83 -14.18
N GLN A 78 -0.81 -11.87 -14.35
CA GLN A 78 0.53 -12.14 -14.88
C GLN A 78 1.34 -13.09 -13.97
N ALA A 79 1.22 -12.94 -12.65
CA ALA A 79 1.85 -13.85 -11.69
C ALA A 79 1.29 -15.26 -11.80
N TYR A 80 -0.03 -15.43 -11.85
CA TYR A 80 -0.68 -16.73 -12.07
C TYR A 80 -0.25 -17.38 -13.38
N ARG A 81 -0.16 -16.59 -14.47
CA ARG A 81 0.33 -17.08 -15.76
C ARG A 81 1.75 -17.62 -15.68
N ARG A 82 2.63 -16.99 -14.89
CA ARG A 82 4.00 -17.46 -14.66
C ARG A 82 4.08 -18.72 -13.80
N VAL A 83 3.13 -18.93 -12.88
CA VAL A 83 3.03 -20.16 -12.06
C VAL A 83 2.40 -21.32 -12.86
N GLY A 84 1.82 -21.03 -14.03
CA GLY A 84 1.10 -22.03 -14.85
C GLY A 84 -0.38 -22.16 -14.52
N LYS A 85 -0.92 -21.29 -13.65
CA LYS A 85 -2.36 -21.23 -13.30
C LYS A 85 -3.11 -20.36 -14.30
N LEU A 86 -3.29 -20.85 -15.52
CA LEU A 86 -3.90 -20.07 -16.60
C LEU A 86 -5.38 -19.75 -16.35
N ASP A 87 -6.16 -20.67 -15.76
CA ASP A 87 -7.56 -20.44 -15.44
C ASP A 87 -7.75 -19.29 -14.44
N ALA A 88 -6.92 -19.26 -13.38
CA ALA A 88 -6.93 -18.18 -12.40
C ALA A 88 -6.46 -16.85 -13.02
N ALA A 89 -5.48 -16.90 -13.91
CA ALA A 89 -5.03 -15.71 -14.63
C ALA A 89 -6.12 -15.13 -15.53
N LEU A 90 -6.90 -15.99 -16.21
CA LEU A 90 -8.01 -15.56 -17.05
C LEU A 90 -9.12 -14.93 -16.19
N ALA A 91 -9.53 -15.59 -15.11
CA ALA A 91 -10.53 -15.06 -14.19
C ALA A 91 -10.15 -13.67 -13.65
N ASP A 92 -8.90 -13.49 -13.23
CA ASP A 92 -8.40 -12.18 -12.78
C ASP A 92 -8.42 -11.12 -13.89
N ALA A 93 -8.08 -11.49 -15.12
CA ALA A 93 -8.11 -10.57 -16.26
C ALA A 93 -9.55 -10.18 -16.61
N GLU A 94 -10.49 -11.12 -16.60
CA GLU A 94 -11.92 -10.87 -16.81
C GLU A 94 -12.50 -9.99 -15.71
N GLU A 95 -12.19 -10.27 -14.45
CA GLU A 95 -12.56 -9.45 -13.30
C GLU A 95 -12.02 -8.02 -13.46
N ALA A 96 -10.73 -7.86 -13.80
CA ALA A 96 -10.11 -6.56 -14.02
C ALA A 96 -10.82 -5.76 -15.13
N MET A 97 -11.19 -6.42 -16.23
CA MET A 97 -11.95 -5.81 -17.32
C MET A 97 -13.38 -5.47 -16.92
N ARG A 98 -14.01 -6.28 -16.05
CA ARG A 98 -15.37 -6.07 -15.55
C ARG A 98 -15.44 -4.87 -14.61
N ILE A 99 -14.51 -4.76 -13.67
CA ILE A 99 -14.51 -3.68 -12.67
C ILE A 99 -13.91 -2.37 -13.21
N TYR A 100 -12.90 -2.46 -14.07
CA TYR A 100 -12.20 -1.31 -14.63
C TYR A 100 -12.00 -1.50 -16.14
N PRO A 101 -13.06 -1.38 -16.97
CA PRO A 101 -12.97 -1.56 -18.43
C PRO A 101 -12.04 -0.56 -19.11
N THR A 102 -11.79 0.59 -18.48
CA THR A 102 -10.78 1.57 -18.89
C THR A 102 -9.35 1.08 -18.69
N TYR A 103 -9.11 0.08 -17.84
CA TYR A 103 -7.82 -0.63 -17.76
C TYR A 103 -7.44 -1.24 -19.11
N ALA A 104 -8.39 -1.94 -19.73
CA ALA A 104 -8.20 -2.55 -21.04
C ALA A 104 -7.96 -1.49 -22.12
N ARG A 105 -8.70 -0.37 -22.09
CA ARG A 105 -8.47 0.76 -23.00
C ARG A 105 -7.12 1.46 -22.77
N GLY A 106 -6.59 1.45 -21.55
CA GLY A 106 -5.28 2.01 -21.21
C GLY A 106 -4.12 1.23 -21.82
N HIS A 107 -4.19 -0.11 -21.81
CA HIS A 107 -3.20 -0.98 -22.46
C HIS A 107 -3.35 -1.07 -23.99
N VAL A 108 -4.49 -0.67 -24.54
CA VAL A 108 -4.75 -0.62 -26.00
C VAL A 108 -4.36 0.72 -26.63
N ARG A 109 -3.88 1.69 -25.85
CA ARG A 109 -3.36 2.95 -26.40
C ARG A 109 -1.93 2.72 -26.92
N LYS A 110 -1.89 2.61 -28.26
CA LYS A 110 -0.73 2.52 -29.17
C LYS A 110 0.47 3.37 -28.78
#